data_AF-A0A538PWA9-F1
#
_entry.id   AF-A0A538PWA9-F1
#
_cell.length_a   1.000
_cell.length_b   1.000
_cell.length_c   1.000
_cell.angle_alpha   90.00
_cell.angle_beta   90.00
_cell.angle_gamma   90.00
#
_symmetry.space_group_name_H-M   'P 1'
#
loop_
_entity.id
_entity.type
_entity.pdbx_description
1 polymer ?
#
loop_
_entity_poly.entity_id
_entity_poly.type
_entity_poly.pdbx_seq_one_letter_code
_entity_poly.pdbx_strand_id
1 'polypeptide(L)'
;MPRIIGLAQLGHRRHETTSANSSMYASERLTMRSESSSDRRVGRLSRTLASSWESCEPMTASATAWQPTTVRRVIRVLATSTRPIECELDDGAHAFVKVLGNPEGPSSLTCEFIGTEAARLLGMPVLDVALPEFPDALCRPLDHGLVPQRGPCFANARRAGHLVGRQGRDARRRGEPGAHRRPGRARHLVAEPRSLLRAGRRDPEEPSQRVPLPRRRAASRGPADGDRPHPYDPPRPRADTPEPEHRPGAGGGALRAVPRVREPHRARGPRALHRAPSPRCADLGPGRGRPPDAKTVASRWAGAPRSPRLPQAACYACRRPHRDLASRRLQVGTMTKPGFYSVVQFVPDIERGEAVNVGVIVGAPGLGMRVRMAERNEYVKQWFGAEAYDETRLGFAKSGLAERLKDVEPSAEALATFRAQEAGQLQLTPPRPMVVKNLDDEVIALFLRLVSDPEVQRRERRTPKPDLRRMVRQLKAKNVPIEPRPPVTVPILDEPLTADFAFQNGVRNIVKAVGLSGRQETALEEASDYGSKGLLIAKHPDPTAGKSKLILVADIDDRQLLERVERLLDDHGVRLVEADELPSFTAEVEREAH
;
A
#
# COMPACT_ATOMS: atom_id res chain seq x y z
N MET A 1 63.40 -23.89 30.07
CA MET A 1 64.32 -23.41 31.13
C MET A 1 65.68 -23.16 30.47
N PRO A 2 66.39 -22.04 30.68
CA PRO A 2 66.05 -20.75 31.34
C PRO A 2 65.89 -19.60 30.29
N ARG A 3 64.97 -18.62 30.43
CA ARG A 3 64.94 -17.41 31.29
C ARG A 3 66.10 -16.43 31.08
N ILE A 4 65.84 -15.28 30.43
CA ILE A 4 66.23 -13.92 30.93
C ILE A 4 65.13 -12.93 30.52
N ILE A 5 64.79 -12.05 31.48
CA ILE A 5 63.72 -11.06 31.54
C ILE A 5 64.30 -9.69 31.13
N GLY A 6 63.54 -8.89 30.37
CA GLY A 6 63.84 -7.48 30.11
C GLY A 6 62.58 -6.64 30.25
N LEU A 7 62.39 -6.03 31.42
CA LEU A 7 61.40 -4.99 31.69
C LEU A 7 61.75 -3.71 30.91
N ALA A 8 60.76 -3.10 30.26
CA ALA A 8 60.80 -1.69 29.86
C ALA A 8 59.63 -0.95 30.53
N GLN A 9 59.97 -0.18 31.57
CA GLN A 9 59.13 0.87 32.14
C GLN A 9 59.38 2.15 31.33
N LEU A 10 58.34 2.85 30.88
CA LEU A 10 58.40 4.30 30.58
C LEU A 10 56.99 4.93 30.62
N GLY A 11 56.71 5.59 31.75
CA GLY A 11 56.15 6.94 31.83
C GLY A 11 54.74 7.24 31.31
N HIS A 12 53.71 7.03 32.14
CA HIS A 12 52.48 7.80 32.07
C HIS A 12 52.67 9.20 32.70
N ARG A 13 52.62 10.26 31.88
CA ARG A 13 52.42 11.64 32.37
C ARG A 13 50.94 11.94 32.45
N ARG A 14 50.45 12.16 33.67
CA ARG A 14 49.18 12.84 33.96
C ARG A 14 49.38 14.35 33.79
N HIS A 15 48.49 15.01 33.06
CA HIS A 15 48.30 16.45 33.18
C HIS A 15 46.99 16.70 33.91
N GLU A 16 47.11 16.98 35.20
CA GLU A 16 46.12 17.74 35.98
C GLU A 16 46.29 19.22 35.60
N THR A 17 45.19 19.89 35.25
CA THR A 17 45.11 21.35 35.31
C THR A 17 43.81 21.73 35.99
N THR A 18 43.97 22.34 37.16
CA THR A 18 42.93 22.90 38.01
C THR A 18 43.11 24.42 37.99
N SER A 19 42.11 25.16 37.54
CA SER A 19 41.86 26.56 37.97
C SER A 19 40.41 26.90 37.59
N ALA A 20 39.46 26.95 38.50
CA ALA A 20 39.19 28.11 39.37
C ALA A 20 39.04 29.42 38.57
N ASN A 21 37.79 29.81 38.28
CA ASN A 21 37.36 31.20 38.24
C ASN A 21 35.84 31.28 38.38
N SER A 22 35.40 31.67 39.58
CA SER A 22 34.09 32.25 39.88
C SER A 22 34.28 33.75 40.02
N SER A 23 33.47 34.57 39.34
CA SER A 23 32.95 35.83 39.90
C SER A 23 32.00 36.53 38.92
N MET A 24 30.83 36.88 39.45
CA MET A 24 30.00 38.06 39.14
C MET A 24 29.57 38.32 37.70
N TYR A 25 28.26 38.25 37.43
CA TYR A 25 27.54 39.42 36.96
C TYR A 25 26.12 39.47 37.54
N ALA A 26 25.75 40.69 37.89
CA ALA A 26 24.67 41.09 38.75
C ALA A 26 23.31 41.08 38.07
N SER A 27 22.30 41.02 38.92
CA SER A 27 20.89 41.14 38.66
C SER A 27 20.54 42.59 38.28
N GLU A 28 19.99 42.81 37.08
CA GLU A 28 19.26 44.03 36.77
C GLU A 28 17.81 43.69 36.41
N ARG A 29 16.92 44.06 37.33
CA ARG A 29 15.48 44.20 37.05
C ARG A 29 15.30 45.47 36.23
N LEU A 30 14.83 45.32 34.99
CA LEU A 30 14.26 46.41 34.23
C LEU A 30 12.80 46.10 33.91
N THR A 31 11.94 46.81 34.62
CA THR A 31 10.53 47.02 34.32
C THR A 31 10.40 47.76 33.00
N MET A 32 9.84 47.13 31.97
CA MET A 32 9.24 47.84 30.85
C MET A 32 7.82 47.35 30.59
N ARG A 33 6.89 48.26 30.88
CA ARG A 33 5.52 48.29 30.40
C ARG A 33 5.54 48.62 28.90
N SER A 34 4.92 47.79 28.08
CA SER A 34 4.24 48.23 26.86
C SER A 34 3.16 47.21 26.51
N GLU A 35 1.95 47.44 27.01
CA GLU A 35 0.76 46.69 26.60
C GLU A 35 0.42 47.05 25.15
N SER A 36 0.50 46.07 24.25
CA SER A 36 -0.07 46.18 22.91
C SER A 36 -1.51 45.64 22.91
N SER A 37 -2.39 46.35 22.22
CA SER A 37 -3.85 46.18 22.20
C SER A 37 -4.35 44.86 21.57
N SER A 38 -3.47 43.93 21.21
CA SER A 38 -3.81 42.70 20.48
C SER A 38 -4.01 41.48 21.38
N ASP A 39 -3.60 41.56 22.66
CA ASP A 39 -3.54 40.39 23.57
C ASP A 39 -4.84 40.14 24.37
N ARG A 40 -5.80 41.07 24.32
CA ARG A 40 -7.06 40.96 25.09
C ARG A 40 -8.08 39.96 24.53
N ARG A 41 -7.89 39.43 23.31
CA ARG A 41 -8.79 38.42 22.72
C ARG A 41 -8.36 36.97 23.00
N VAL A 42 -7.06 36.72 23.19
CA VAL A 42 -6.55 35.36 23.47
C VAL A 42 -6.78 34.98 24.95
N GLY A 43 -6.62 35.95 25.87
CA GLY A 43 -6.86 35.73 27.30
C GLY A 43 -8.33 35.53 27.73
N ARG A 44 -9.29 35.70 26.80
CA ARG A 44 -10.72 35.46 27.04
C ARG A 44 -11.15 34.08 26.53
N LEU A 45 -10.52 33.52 25.51
CA LEU A 45 -10.74 32.13 25.06
C LEU A 45 -10.06 31.09 25.97
N SER A 46 -8.89 31.42 26.54
CA SER A 46 -8.19 30.52 27.48
C SER A 46 -8.94 30.32 28.79
N ARG A 47 -9.66 31.36 29.27
CA ARG A 47 -10.48 31.27 30.49
C ARG A 47 -11.78 30.50 30.30
N THR A 48 -12.42 30.58 29.13
CA THR A 48 -13.67 29.83 28.86
C THR A 48 -13.41 28.33 28.66
N LEU A 49 -12.25 27.95 28.11
CA LEU A 49 -11.84 26.55 28.01
C LEU A 49 -11.37 25.99 29.36
N ALA A 50 -10.71 26.79 30.20
CA ALA A 50 -10.32 26.38 31.55
C ALA A 50 -11.55 26.18 32.47
N SER A 51 -12.55 27.07 32.41
CA SER A 51 -13.77 26.93 33.23
C SER A 51 -14.70 25.79 32.78
N SER A 52 -14.65 25.40 31.50
CA SER A 52 -15.39 24.24 30.98
C SER A 52 -14.74 22.90 31.38
N TRP A 53 -13.47 22.91 31.78
CA TRP A 53 -12.75 21.72 32.24
C TRP A 53 -13.04 21.39 33.71
N GLU A 54 -13.26 22.42 34.55
CA GLU A 54 -13.56 22.26 35.99
C GLU A 54 -14.98 21.77 36.28
N SER A 55 -15.86 21.74 35.27
CA SER A 55 -17.29 21.39 35.41
C SER A 55 -17.69 20.07 34.75
N CYS A 56 -16.73 19.29 34.24
CA CYS A 56 -16.98 17.88 33.95
C CYS A 56 -17.02 17.12 35.28
N GLU A 57 -18.22 16.84 35.80
CA GLU A 57 -18.37 15.85 36.85
C GLU A 57 -17.65 14.56 36.41
N PRO A 58 -16.79 13.97 37.26
CA PRO A 58 -16.12 12.74 36.91
C PRO A 58 -17.20 11.70 36.64
N MET A 59 -17.31 11.23 35.39
CA MET A 59 -18.11 10.05 35.07
C MET A 59 -17.70 8.97 36.06
N THR A 60 -18.61 8.65 36.97
CA THR A 60 -18.40 7.85 38.17
C THR A 60 -17.61 6.60 37.83
N ALA A 61 -16.37 6.58 38.32
CA ALA A 61 -15.48 5.44 38.31
C ALA A 61 -16.11 4.31 39.13
N SER A 62 -16.75 3.36 38.46
CA SER A 62 -17.21 2.11 39.08
C SER A 62 -17.14 0.94 38.10
N ALA A 63 -15.96 0.75 37.52
CA ALA A 63 -15.50 -0.55 37.05
C ALA A 63 -14.02 -0.63 37.45
N THR A 64 -13.66 -1.69 38.16
CA THR A 64 -12.30 -1.96 38.62
C THR A 64 -11.34 -1.76 37.46
N ALA A 65 -10.49 -0.73 37.51
CA ALA A 65 -9.51 -0.48 36.48
C ALA A 65 -8.64 -1.74 36.38
N TRP A 66 -8.69 -2.41 35.23
CA TRP A 66 -7.88 -3.59 34.97
C TRP A 66 -6.40 -3.17 35.02
N GLN A 67 -5.67 -3.62 36.04
CA GLN A 67 -4.29 -3.21 36.35
C GLN A 67 -3.37 -4.41 36.63
N PRO A 68 -3.21 -5.35 35.68
CA PRO A 68 -2.18 -6.38 35.76
C PRO A 68 -0.79 -5.75 35.82
N THR A 69 0.12 -6.34 36.60
CA THR A 69 1.46 -5.77 36.83
C THR A 69 2.54 -6.46 36.01
N THR A 70 2.37 -7.73 35.63
CA THR A 70 3.41 -8.46 34.89
C THR A 70 2.85 -9.53 33.97
N VAL A 71 3.59 -9.80 32.89
CA VAL A 71 3.31 -10.91 31.97
C VAL A 71 3.84 -12.22 32.54
N ARG A 72 2.95 -13.19 32.81
CA ARG A 72 3.34 -14.51 33.33
C ARG A 72 3.84 -15.45 32.24
N ARG A 73 3.13 -15.51 31.11
CA ARG A 73 3.39 -16.51 30.09
C ARG A 73 2.99 -16.04 28.70
N VAL A 74 3.84 -16.34 27.72
CA VAL A 74 3.54 -16.20 26.29
C VAL A 74 2.74 -17.41 25.81
N ILE A 75 1.57 -17.17 25.21
CA ILE A 75 0.72 -18.21 24.60
C ILE A 75 1.09 -18.40 23.13
N ARG A 76 1.17 -17.30 22.36
CA ARG A 76 1.57 -17.32 20.93
C ARG A 76 1.94 -15.93 20.42
N VAL A 77 2.68 -15.86 19.32
CA VAL A 77 2.93 -14.62 18.57
C VAL A 77 1.97 -14.53 17.39
N LEU A 78 1.38 -13.36 17.15
CA LEU A 78 0.53 -13.12 15.99
C LEU A 78 1.35 -12.59 14.81
N ALA A 79 1.14 -13.17 13.61
CA ALA A 79 1.83 -12.78 12.37
C ALA A 79 1.30 -11.47 11.78
N THR A 80 1.58 -10.35 12.46
CA THR A 80 1.29 -8.98 11.97
C THR A 80 2.56 -8.13 12.04
N SER A 81 2.54 -6.90 11.53
CA SER A 81 3.70 -5.99 11.48
C SER A 81 4.33 -5.79 12.87
N THR A 82 3.53 -5.44 13.87
CA THR A 82 4.00 -5.22 15.25
C THR A 82 4.18 -6.51 16.06
N ARG A 83 3.85 -7.68 15.47
CA ARG A 83 3.94 -9.00 16.09
C ARG A 83 3.44 -9.05 17.56
N PRO A 84 2.18 -8.65 17.84
CA PRO A 84 1.64 -8.69 19.19
C PRO A 84 1.62 -10.12 19.70
N ILE A 85 1.85 -10.27 21.00
CA ILE A 85 1.91 -11.55 21.69
C ILE A 85 0.59 -11.76 22.43
N GLU A 86 -0.03 -12.91 22.26
CA GLU A 86 -1.09 -13.32 23.17
C GLU A 86 -0.45 -13.89 24.45
N CYS A 87 -0.78 -13.31 25.60
CA CYS A 87 -0.16 -13.62 26.88
C CYS A 87 -1.20 -13.88 27.96
N GLU A 88 -0.77 -14.59 29.00
CA GLU A 88 -1.43 -14.68 30.30
C GLU A 88 -0.72 -13.74 31.28
N LEU A 89 -1.49 -12.94 32.02
CA LEU A 89 -1.01 -11.94 32.97
C LEU A 89 -1.08 -12.48 34.42
N ASP A 90 -0.58 -11.70 35.38
CA ASP A 90 -0.51 -12.07 36.79
C ASP A 90 -1.85 -12.15 37.52
N ASP A 91 -2.86 -11.45 37.02
CA ASP A 91 -4.26 -11.58 37.44
C ASP A 91 -4.99 -12.78 36.80
N GLY A 92 -4.30 -13.54 35.94
CA GLY A 92 -4.86 -14.66 35.18
C GLY A 92 -5.63 -14.24 33.93
N ALA A 93 -5.71 -12.95 33.62
CA ALA A 93 -6.33 -12.47 32.40
C ALA A 93 -5.49 -12.82 31.17
N HIS A 94 -6.17 -13.02 30.04
CA HIS A 94 -5.53 -13.13 28.75
C HIS A 94 -5.52 -11.77 28.06
N ALA A 95 -4.42 -11.42 27.42
CA ALA A 95 -4.26 -10.13 26.76
C ALA A 95 -3.45 -10.24 25.47
N PHE A 96 -3.63 -9.26 24.59
CA PHE A 96 -2.73 -9.01 23.47
C PHE A 96 -1.73 -7.94 23.89
N VAL A 97 -0.46 -8.31 23.94
CA VAL A 97 0.64 -7.51 24.47
C VAL A 97 1.58 -7.11 23.34
N LYS A 98 1.86 -5.82 23.21
CA LYS A 98 2.95 -5.31 22.38
C LYS A 98 4.12 -4.93 23.27
N VAL A 99 5.29 -5.46 22.92
CA VAL A 99 6.51 -5.42 23.75
C VAL A 99 7.57 -4.52 23.13
N LEU A 100 8.54 -4.10 23.93
CA LEU A 100 9.79 -3.55 23.43
C LEU A 100 10.54 -4.62 22.63
N GLY A 101 11.34 -4.22 21.64
CA GLY A 101 11.95 -5.14 20.68
C GLY A 101 11.01 -5.64 19.58
N ASN A 102 9.81 -5.06 19.47
CA ASN A 102 8.95 -5.32 18.32
C ASN A 102 9.56 -4.71 17.03
N PRO A 103 9.25 -5.28 15.86
CA PRO A 103 9.85 -4.92 14.56
C PRO A 103 9.57 -3.48 14.09
N GLU A 104 8.46 -2.89 14.52
CA GLU A 104 8.09 -1.50 14.18
C GLU A 104 8.75 -0.49 15.15
N GLY A 105 9.53 -0.99 16.11
CA GLY A 105 10.24 -0.18 17.08
C GLY A 105 9.38 0.35 18.23
N PRO A 106 10.01 1.10 19.16
CA PRO A 106 9.34 1.59 20.38
C PRO A 106 8.26 2.65 20.08
N SER A 107 8.36 3.38 18.97
CA SER A 107 7.35 4.36 18.55
C SER A 107 5.96 3.74 18.38
N SER A 108 5.89 2.48 17.95
CA SER A 108 4.62 1.75 17.81
C SER A 108 3.87 1.64 19.14
N LEU A 109 4.57 1.40 20.26
CA LEU A 109 3.97 1.32 21.60
C LEU A 109 3.43 2.68 22.05
N THR A 110 4.23 3.73 21.82
CA THR A 110 3.83 5.11 22.12
C THR A 110 2.57 5.50 21.36
N CYS A 111 2.48 5.15 20.06
CA CYS A 111 1.30 5.42 19.25
C CYS A 111 0.04 4.71 19.77
N GLU A 112 0.15 3.45 20.19
CA GLU A 112 -0.99 2.71 20.76
C GLU A 112 -1.49 3.34 22.07
N PHE A 113 -0.56 3.71 22.95
CA PHE A 113 -0.89 4.38 24.20
C PHE A 113 -1.55 5.74 23.97
N ILE A 114 -0.89 6.64 23.20
CA ILE A 114 -1.42 7.97 22.90
C ILE A 114 -2.75 7.89 22.18
N GLY A 115 -2.90 6.99 21.20
CA GLY A 115 -4.13 6.81 20.46
C GLY A 115 -5.29 6.36 21.36
N THR A 116 -5.01 5.45 22.30
CA THR A 116 -6.01 4.96 23.27
C THR A 116 -6.41 6.05 24.26
N GLU A 117 -5.45 6.80 24.81
CA GLU A 117 -5.75 7.92 25.72
C GLU A 117 -6.51 9.04 25.01
N ALA A 118 -6.12 9.39 23.78
CA ALA A 118 -6.84 10.38 22.98
C ALA A 118 -8.29 9.94 22.70
N ALA A 119 -8.50 8.68 22.32
CA ALA A 119 -9.83 8.13 22.11
C ALA A 119 -10.68 8.17 23.39
N ARG A 120 -10.09 7.83 24.55
CA ARG A 120 -10.75 7.92 25.86
C ARG A 120 -11.14 9.36 26.19
N LEU A 121 -10.25 10.32 25.98
CA LEU A 121 -10.52 11.75 26.20
C LEU A 121 -11.66 12.27 25.30
N LEU A 122 -11.82 11.70 24.11
CA LEU A 122 -12.91 12.03 23.19
C LEU A 122 -14.21 11.27 23.47
N GLY A 123 -14.29 10.49 24.56
CA GLY A 123 -15.46 9.68 24.90
C GLY A 123 -15.71 8.52 23.93
N MET A 124 -14.70 8.12 23.15
CA MET A 124 -14.81 6.97 22.26
C MET A 124 -14.68 5.67 23.06
N PRO A 125 -15.41 4.61 22.66
CA PRO A 125 -15.24 3.30 23.28
C PRO A 125 -13.83 2.79 23.01
N VAL A 126 -13.10 2.47 24.07
CA VAL A 126 -11.77 1.86 24.02
C VAL A 126 -11.79 0.50 24.71
N LEU A 127 -10.83 -0.37 24.37
CA LEU A 127 -10.61 -1.62 25.10
C LEU A 127 -10.07 -1.33 26.51
N ASP A 128 -10.18 -2.31 27.40
CA ASP A 128 -9.46 -2.25 28.68
C ASP A 128 -7.96 -2.39 28.37
N VAL A 129 -7.18 -1.41 28.83
CA VAL A 129 -5.74 -1.33 28.57
C VAL A 129 -4.96 -1.25 29.86
N ALA A 130 -3.76 -1.85 29.86
CA ALA A 130 -2.83 -1.83 30.98
C ALA A 130 -1.38 -1.75 30.48
N LEU A 131 -0.46 -1.39 31.37
CA LEU A 131 0.98 -1.28 31.11
C LEU A 131 1.80 -2.23 32.01
N PRO A 132 1.62 -3.56 31.91
CA PRO A 132 2.41 -4.50 32.73
C PRO A 132 3.90 -4.49 32.33
N GLU A 133 4.76 -4.98 33.22
CA GLU A 133 6.17 -5.24 32.91
C GLU A 133 6.33 -6.59 32.21
N PHE A 134 7.06 -6.60 31.09
CA PHE A 134 7.50 -7.81 30.40
C PHE A 134 8.83 -8.29 31.04
N PRO A 135 8.86 -9.47 31.69
CA PRO A 135 10.02 -9.89 32.48
C PRO A 135 11.18 -10.42 31.63
N ASP A 136 12.41 -10.30 32.16
CA ASP A 136 13.64 -10.84 31.54
C ASP A 136 13.52 -12.34 31.21
N ALA A 137 12.82 -13.11 32.06
CA ALA A 137 12.62 -14.55 31.87
C ALA A 137 11.87 -14.91 30.57
N LEU A 138 11.14 -13.96 29.98
CA LEU A 138 10.42 -14.11 28.72
C LEU A 138 11.16 -13.47 27.53
N CYS A 139 12.32 -12.84 27.75
CA CYS A 139 13.13 -12.14 26.74
C CYS A 139 14.00 -13.09 25.91
N ARG A 140 13.37 -14.06 25.24
CA ARG A 140 14.00 -15.02 24.33
C ARG A 140 13.41 -14.87 22.92
N PRO A 141 14.12 -15.23 21.85
CA PRO A 141 13.55 -15.25 20.51
C PRO A 141 12.24 -16.05 20.47
N LEU A 142 11.20 -15.43 19.93
CA LEU A 142 9.88 -16.03 19.72
C LEU A 142 9.62 -16.21 18.22
N ASP A 143 8.48 -16.81 17.89
CA ASP A 143 8.04 -17.02 16.51
C ASP A 143 8.04 -15.71 15.70
N HIS A 144 8.19 -15.87 14.39
CA HIS A 144 8.25 -14.76 13.42
C HIS A 144 9.44 -13.81 13.61
N GLY A 145 10.47 -14.19 14.38
CA GLY A 145 11.68 -13.40 14.57
C GLY A 145 11.50 -12.25 15.57
N LEU A 146 10.49 -12.31 16.43
CA LEU A 146 10.32 -11.35 17.51
C LEU A 146 11.36 -11.61 18.61
N VAL A 147 12.13 -10.59 18.97
CA VAL A 147 13.08 -10.64 20.10
C VAL A 147 12.61 -9.63 21.14
N PRO A 148 11.72 -10.04 22.07
CA PRO A 148 11.20 -9.14 23.10
C PRO A 148 12.32 -8.64 24.01
N GLN A 149 12.20 -7.38 24.43
CA GLN A 149 13.04 -6.75 25.44
C GLN A 149 12.23 -6.56 26.73
N ARG A 150 12.93 -6.57 27.86
CA ARG A 150 12.33 -6.27 29.15
C ARG A 150 11.85 -4.83 29.20
N GLY A 151 10.74 -4.61 29.90
CA GLY A 151 10.25 -3.28 30.24
C GLY A 151 8.73 -3.18 30.14
N PRO A 152 8.19 -1.95 30.18
CA PRO A 152 6.75 -1.75 30.04
C PRO A 152 6.27 -2.23 28.67
N CYS A 153 5.12 -2.88 28.66
CA CYS A 153 4.47 -3.35 27.45
C CYS A 153 3.01 -2.91 27.42
N PHE A 154 2.46 -2.69 26.22
CA PHE A 154 1.08 -2.25 26.05
C PHE A 154 0.16 -3.47 25.94
N ALA A 155 -0.76 -3.64 26.89
CA ALA A 155 -1.65 -4.80 26.96
C ALA A 155 -3.11 -4.40 26.72
N ASN A 156 -3.78 -5.11 25.81
CA ASN A 156 -5.22 -5.02 25.59
C ASN A 156 -5.92 -6.29 26.10
N ALA A 157 -6.92 -6.16 26.95
CA ALA A 157 -7.65 -7.30 27.49
C ALA A 157 -8.34 -8.11 26.38
N ARG A 158 -8.23 -9.44 26.45
CA ARG A 158 -8.94 -10.33 25.53
C ARG A 158 -10.39 -10.48 26.00
N ARG A 159 -11.33 -9.86 25.29
CA ARG A 159 -12.77 -10.08 25.51
C ARG A 159 -13.31 -11.24 24.67
N ALA A 160 -14.17 -12.05 25.27
CA ALA A 160 -14.88 -13.11 24.56
C ALA A 160 -15.73 -12.49 23.42
N GLY A 161 -15.50 -12.94 22.17
CA GLY A 161 -16.21 -12.43 20.99
C GLY A 161 -15.40 -11.46 20.09
N HIS A 162 -14.25 -10.95 20.53
CA HIS A 162 -13.47 -9.94 19.79
C HIS A 162 -12.41 -10.49 18.82
N LEU A 163 -12.50 -11.76 18.41
CA LEU A 163 -11.67 -12.27 17.30
C LEU A 163 -12.25 -11.79 15.95
N VAL A 164 -12.08 -10.51 15.64
CA VAL A 164 -12.25 -10.01 14.26
C VAL A 164 -10.99 -10.37 13.49
N GLY A 165 -10.88 -11.65 13.12
CA GLY A 165 -9.74 -12.20 12.41
C GLY A 165 -10.04 -13.59 11.87
N ARG A 166 -9.41 -13.95 10.73
CA ARG A 166 -9.62 -15.17 9.93
C ARG A 166 -9.75 -16.47 10.72
N GLN A 167 -9.14 -16.57 11.90
CA GLN A 167 -9.09 -17.77 12.73
C GLN A 167 -10.40 -18.14 13.44
N GLY A 168 -11.35 -17.20 13.61
CA GLY A 168 -12.68 -17.54 14.16
C GLY A 168 -13.44 -18.59 13.34
N ARG A 169 -13.04 -18.81 12.07
CA ARG A 169 -13.63 -19.83 11.18
C ARG A 169 -13.04 -21.23 11.40
N ASP A 170 -11.80 -21.36 11.87
CA ASP A 170 -11.15 -22.66 12.07
C ASP A 170 -11.54 -23.33 13.38
N ALA A 171 -11.88 -22.55 14.42
CA ALA A 171 -12.41 -23.10 15.67
C ALA A 171 -13.80 -23.76 15.50
N ARG A 172 -14.59 -23.35 14.49
CA ARG A 172 -15.83 -24.05 14.12
C ARG A 172 -15.60 -25.32 13.28
N ARG A 173 -14.40 -25.51 12.72
CA ARG A 173 -14.05 -26.69 11.89
C ARG A 173 -13.47 -27.85 12.69
N ARG A 174 -12.87 -27.59 13.86
CA ARG A 174 -12.35 -28.64 14.74
C ARG A 174 -13.40 -28.95 15.80
N GLY A 175 -14.27 -29.91 15.50
CA GLY A 175 -15.30 -30.35 16.44
C GLY A 175 -14.69 -30.86 17.74
N GLU A 176 -14.77 -30.06 18.79
CA GLU A 176 -14.60 -30.54 20.16
C GLU A 176 -15.96 -31.07 20.68
N PRO A 177 -16.02 -32.31 21.19
CA PRO A 177 -17.25 -32.88 21.72
C PRO A 177 -17.43 -32.50 23.19
N GLY A 178 -18.46 -31.71 23.50
CA GLY A 178 -18.74 -31.29 24.88
C GLY A 178 -20.16 -30.79 25.12
N ALA A 179 -21.05 -31.73 25.43
CA ALA A 179 -22.20 -31.60 26.35
C ALA A 179 -23.25 -30.47 26.15
N HIS A 180 -24.26 -30.75 25.32
CA HIS A 180 -25.62 -30.29 25.60
C HIS A 180 -26.59 -31.48 25.66
N ARG A 181 -26.78 -32.01 26.87
CA ARG A 181 -27.98 -32.78 27.23
C ARG A 181 -29.18 -31.83 27.16
N ARG A 182 -30.12 -32.11 26.26
CA ARG A 182 -31.46 -31.49 26.27
C ARG A 182 -32.21 -31.93 27.53
N PRO A 183 -32.83 -31.04 28.32
CA PRO A 183 -33.83 -31.47 29.27
C PRO A 183 -35.12 -31.77 28.52
N GLY A 184 -35.67 -32.95 28.81
CA GLY A 184 -36.91 -33.46 28.23
C GLY A 184 -38.13 -32.62 28.61
N ARG A 185 -39.11 -32.65 27.70
CA ARG A 185 -40.47 -32.19 27.93
C ARG A 185 -41.08 -32.99 29.10
N ALA A 186 -41.28 -32.34 30.24
CA ALA A 186 -42.22 -32.80 31.25
C ALA A 186 -43.58 -32.14 31.01
N ARG A 187 -44.58 -32.98 30.75
CA ARG A 187 -46.00 -32.63 30.85
C ARG A 187 -46.36 -32.51 32.33
N HIS A 188 -46.97 -31.42 32.74
CA HIS A 188 -47.82 -31.41 33.93
C HIS A 188 -49.12 -30.65 33.66
N LEU A 189 -50.21 -31.42 33.70
CA LEU A 189 -51.53 -30.99 34.09
C LEU A 189 -51.48 -30.38 35.50
N VAL A 190 -52.29 -29.36 35.77
CA VAL A 190 -53.35 -29.33 36.81
C VAL A 190 -53.85 -27.88 37.03
N ALA A 191 -55.17 -27.76 36.87
CA ALA A 191 -56.16 -26.89 37.55
C ALA A 191 -55.96 -25.37 37.67
N GLU A 192 -56.97 -24.65 37.14
CA GLU A 192 -57.42 -23.35 37.65
C GLU A 192 -57.96 -23.45 39.09
N PRO A 193 -58.14 -22.30 39.76
CA PRO A 193 -59.54 -21.87 39.90
C PRO A 193 -59.80 -20.38 39.57
N ARG A 194 -60.91 -20.21 38.85
CA ARG A 194 -61.76 -19.01 38.73
C ARG A 194 -61.87 -18.18 40.01
N SER A 195 -61.98 -16.85 39.88
CA SER A 195 -63.25 -16.12 40.12
C SER A 195 -63.13 -14.58 40.06
N LEU A 196 -64.13 -13.96 39.37
CA LEU A 196 -64.85 -12.71 39.69
C LEU A 196 -64.07 -11.37 39.57
N LEU A 197 -64.50 -10.30 38.86
CA LEU A 197 -65.84 -9.70 38.64
C LEU A 197 -65.83 -8.69 37.45
N ARG A 198 -66.90 -8.71 36.63
CA ARG A 198 -67.79 -7.61 36.12
C ARG A 198 -67.20 -6.22 35.75
N ALA A 199 -67.67 -5.45 34.74
CA ALA A 199 -68.82 -5.54 33.83
C ALA A 199 -68.84 -4.38 32.78
N GLY A 200 -69.56 -4.61 31.65
CA GLY A 200 -70.37 -3.65 30.85
C GLY A 200 -69.62 -2.81 29.79
N ARG A 201 -70.12 -2.55 28.56
CA ARG A 201 -71.42 -2.68 27.85
C ARG A 201 -71.12 -2.85 26.33
N ARG A 202 -71.71 -3.83 25.62
CA ARG A 202 -72.78 -3.76 24.58
C ARG A 202 -72.63 -2.69 23.46
N ASP A 203 -72.20 -3.13 22.26
CA ASP A 203 -72.86 -3.27 20.92
C ASP A 203 -74.18 -2.48 20.64
N PRO A 204 -74.65 -2.27 19.37
CA PRO A 204 -74.43 -3.03 18.10
C PRO A 204 -74.19 -2.10 16.85
N GLU A 205 -74.02 -2.47 15.57
CA GLU A 205 -74.77 -3.36 14.65
C GLU A 205 -73.94 -3.76 13.39
N GLU A 206 -74.32 -4.92 12.87
CA GLU A 206 -74.16 -5.66 11.58
C GLU A 206 -74.10 -4.91 10.21
N PRO A 207 -74.09 -5.58 9.02
CA PRO A 207 -73.73 -6.97 8.66
C PRO A 207 -72.95 -7.17 7.32
N SER A 208 -72.43 -8.40 7.16
CA SER A 208 -72.40 -9.25 5.94
C SER A 208 -71.76 -8.77 4.62
N GLN A 209 -70.82 -9.58 4.10
CA GLN A 209 -71.02 -10.34 2.85
C GLN A 209 -69.91 -11.40 2.65
N ARG A 210 -70.35 -12.64 2.42
CA ARG A 210 -69.56 -13.82 2.00
C ARG A 210 -69.99 -14.19 0.57
N VAL A 211 -69.24 -15.15 -0.02
CA VAL A 211 -69.60 -16.11 -1.10
C VAL A 211 -68.96 -15.75 -2.48
N PRO A 212 -68.49 -16.70 -3.32
CA PRO A 212 -67.71 -17.94 -3.09
C PRO A 212 -66.59 -18.22 -4.14
N LEU A 213 -65.79 -19.26 -3.87
CA LEU A 213 -64.95 -19.98 -4.85
C LEU A 213 -65.77 -20.93 -5.73
N PRO A 214 -65.36 -21.22 -6.98
CA PRO A 214 -65.81 -22.41 -7.69
C PRO A 214 -64.77 -23.55 -7.64
N ARG A 215 -65.25 -24.72 -7.20
CA ARG A 215 -64.65 -26.05 -7.43
C ARG A 215 -65.24 -26.68 -8.69
N ARG A 216 -64.41 -27.29 -9.54
CA ARG A 216 -64.71 -28.42 -10.44
C ARG A 216 -63.39 -29.04 -10.88
N ARG A 217 -63.25 -30.32 -11.26
CA ARG A 217 -63.81 -31.64 -10.87
C ARG A 217 -62.88 -32.63 -11.60
N ALA A 218 -62.66 -33.79 -11.02
CA ALA A 218 -61.75 -34.82 -11.51
C ALA A 218 -62.29 -35.64 -12.70
N ALA A 219 -61.36 -36.17 -13.52
CA ALA A 219 -61.35 -37.41 -14.34
C ALA A 219 -60.28 -37.16 -15.45
N SER A 220 -59.40 -38.06 -15.89
CA SER A 220 -59.40 -39.53 -15.98
C SER A 220 -58.00 -40.05 -16.39
N ARG A 221 -57.74 -41.29 -15.99
CA ARG A 221 -56.80 -42.36 -16.44
C ARG A 221 -55.88 -42.13 -17.68
N GLY A 222 -54.65 -42.65 -17.59
CA GLY A 222 -53.52 -42.63 -18.57
C GLY A 222 -53.70 -43.45 -19.87
N PRO A 223 -52.65 -44.01 -20.55
CA PRO A 223 -51.29 -44.34 -20.07
C PRO A 223 -50.10 -44.01 -21.03
N ALA A 224 -48.89 -44.34 -20.54
CA ALA A 224 -47.71 -44.89 -21.23
C ALA A 224 -46.76 -44.01 -22.11
N ASP A 225 -45.48 -44.33 -21.90
CA ASP A 225 -44.30 -44.24 -22.76
C ASP A 225 -43.60 -42.91 -23.04
N GLY A 226 -42.28 -42.92 -22.81
CA GLY A 226 -41.34 -41.99 -23.44
C GLY A 226 -40.09 -41.65 -22.63
N ASP A 227 -39.16 -42.58 -22.57
CA ASP A 227 -37.76 -42.38 -22.15
C ASP A 227 -37.12 -41.12 -22.75
N ARG A 228 -36.51 -40.27 -21.91
CA ARG A 228 -35.26 -39.55 -22.25
C ARG A 228 -34.37 -39.31 -21.02
N PRO A 229 -33.05 -39.53 -21.13
CA PRO A 229 -32.12 -39.52 -20.00
C PRO A 229 -31.59 -38.11 -19.66
N HIS A 230 -31.31 -37.93 -18.38
CA HIS A 230 -30.66 -36.77 -17.76
C HIS A 230 -29.13 -36.94 -17.82
N PRO A 231 -28.33 -35.93 -18.21
CA PRO A 231 -26.88 -36.05 -18.24
C PRO A 231 -26.25 -35.57 -16.93
N TYR A 232 -25.11 -36.17 -16.59
CA TYR A 232 -24.14 -35.87 -15.53
C TYR A 232 -24.32 -36.57 -14.16
N ASP A 233 -23.72 -37.75 -14.07
CA ASP A 233 -23.05 -38.24 -12.86
C ASP A 233 -21.56 -38.52 -13.20
N PRO A 234 -20.58 -38.05 -12.42
CA PRO A 234 -19.17 -38.34 -12.65
C PRO A 234 -18.74 -39.72 -12.09
N PRO A 235 -17.73 -40.37 -12.68
CA PRO A 235 -17.39 -41.75 -12.36
C PRO A 235 -16.58 -41.88 -11.04
N ARG A 236 -16.91 -42.92 -10.26
CA ARG A 236 -16.12 -43.40 -9.12
C ARG A 236 -14.91 -44.21 -9.61
N PRO A 237 -13.74 -44.13 -8.93
CA PRO A 237 -12.59 -44.96 -9.28
C PRO A 237 -12.76 -46.39 -8.74
N ARG A 238 -12.41 -47.37 -9.59
CA ARG A 238 -12.28 -48.79 -9.24
C ARG A 238 -10.94 -49.03 -8.55
N ALA A 239 -11.00 -49.74 -7.43
CA ALA A 239 -9.89 -50.47 -6.86
C ALA A 239 -9.59 -51.71 -7.71
N ASP A 240 -8.32 -52.14 -7.74
CA ASP A 240 -7.86 -53.54 -7.76
C ASP A 240 -6.41 -53.60 -8.27
N THR A 241 -5.44 -53.95 -7.41
CA THR A 241 -4.37 -54.95 -7.61
C THR A 241 -3.43 -55.00 -6.39
N PRO A 242 -2.68 -56.11 -6.18
CA PRO A 242 -2.67 -56.82 -4.90
C PRO A 242 -1.35 -56.70 -4.13
N GLU A 243 -1.41 -57.12 -2.86
CA GLU A 243 -0.28 -57.42 -1.99
C GLU A 243 0.71 -58.41 -2.64
N PRO A 244 1.98 -58.36 -2.20
CA PRO A 244 2.67 -59.62 -1.96
C PRO A 244 3.33 -59.70 -0.57
N GLU A 245 3.45 -60.96 -0.18
CA GLU A 245 3.73 -61.53 1.13
C GLU A 245 5.16 -61.30 1.67
N HIS A 246 5.27 -61.48 2.99
CA HIS A 246 6.50 -61.66 3.75
C HIS A 246 7.36 -62.87 3.34
N ARG A 247 8.69 -62.73 3.37
CA ARG A 247 9.58 -63.48 4.30
C ARG A 247 11.06 -63.01 4.27
N PRO A 248 11.87 -63.34 5.31
CA PRO A 248 13.07 -62.60 5.71
C PRO A 248 14.39 -63.22 5.23
N GLY A 249 15.46 -62.43 5.26
CA GLY A 249 16.84 -62.89 5.07
C GLY A 249 17.84 -61.87 5.60
N ALA A 250 18.70 -62.32 6.52
CA ALA A 250 19.73 -61.55 7.20
C ALA A 250 20.98 -61.32 6.33
N GLY A 251 21.79 -60.30 6.67
CA GLY A 251 23.24 -60.34 6.49
C GLY A 251 23.90 -59.14 5.80
N GLY A 252 24.57 -58.29 6.60
CA GLY A 252 25.98 -57.92 6.38
C GLY A 252 26.34 -56.79 5.41
N GLY A 253 27.07 -55.79 5.93
CA GLY A 253 28.32 -55.34 5.30
C GLY A 253 28.32 -54.02 4.51
N ALA A 254 28.75 -52.96 5.19
CA ALA A 254 29.68 -51.89 4.77
C ALA A 254 29.68 -51.38 3.30
N LEU A 255 29.42 -50.06 3.13
CA LEU A 255 30.36 -49.03 2.65
C LEU A 255 29.58 -47.79 2.19
N ARG A 256 29.87 -46.63 2.80
CA ARG A 256 29.32 -45.32 2.42
C ARG A 256 29.97 -44.86 1.10
N ALA A 257 29.18 -44.73 0.05
CA ALA A 257 29.56 -44.07 -1.19
C ALA A 257 28.79 -42.74 -1.36
N VAL A 258 29.54 -41.72 -1.80
CA VAL A 258 29.14 -40.34 -2.09
C VAL A 258 28.14 -40.28 -3.26
N PRO A 259 27.10 -39.42 -3.25
CA PRO A 259 26.23 -39.27 -4.40
C PRO A 259 26.88 -38.36 -5.47
N ARG A 260 27.12 -38.93 -6.66
CA ARG A 260 27.41 -38.21 -7.90
C ARG A 260 26.13 -37.54 -8.43
N VAL A 261 26.24 -36.25 -8.72
CA VAL A 261 25.24 -35.45 -9.44
C VAL A 261 25.19 -35.91 -10.90
N ARG A 262 23.98 -36.20 -11.39
CA ARG A 262 23.70 -36.57 -12.79
C ARG A 262 23.63 -35.31 -13.66
N GLU A 263 24.44 -35.26 -14.72
CA GLU A 263 24.20 -34.44 -15.91
C GLU A 263 23.05 -35.02 -16.76
N PRO A 264 22.21 -34.19 -17.40
CA PRO A 264 21.33 -34.66 -18.45
C PRO A 264 21.91 -34.40 -19.86
N HIS A 265 21.89 -35.46 -20.65
CA HIS A 265 22.27 -35.52 -22.05
C HIS A 265 21.42 -34.61 -22.96
N ARG A 266 22.11 -34.05 -23.96
CA ARG A 266 21.57 -33.50 -25.21
C ARG A 266 20.93 -34.60 -26.08
N ALA A 267 19.80 -34.31 -26.72
CA ALA A 267 19.43 -34.91 -28.00
C ALA A 267 18.50 -33.99 -28.84
N ARG A 268 18.97 -33.66 -30.05
CA ARG A 268 18.30 -33.56 -31.38
C ARG A 268 16.80 -33.18 -31.40
N GLY A 269 16.34 -32.12 -32.06
CA GLY A 269 16.40 -31.82 -33.49
C GLY A 269 15.01 -31.32 -33.97
N PRO A 270 14.88 -30.61 -35.10
CA PRO A 270 13.81 -29.61 -35.30
C PRO A 270 12.55 -30.15 -35.98
N ARG A 271 11.39 -29.54 -35.69
CA ARG A 271 10.16 -29.66 -36.49
C ARG A 271 9.69 -28.28 -36.97
N ALA A 272 9.60 -28.18 -38.29
CA ALA A 272 8.99 -27.10 -39.03
C ALA A 272 7.48 -27.07 -38.79
N LEU A 273 6.90 -25.88 -38.67
CA LEU A 273 5.46 -25.65 -38.83
C LEU A 273 5.21 -24.45 -39.75
N HIS A 274 4.26 -24.69 -40.63
CA HIS A 274 3.78 -23.87 -41.73
C HIS A 274 3.25 -22.50 -41.28
N ARG A 275 3.58 -21.44 -42.04
CA ARG A 275 2.82 -20.18 -42.09
C ARG A 275 2.12 -20.09 -43.43
N ALA A 276 0.80 -19.87 -43.39
CA ALA A 276 -0.03 -19.46 -44.52
C ALA A 276 0.06 -17.92 -44.73
N PRO A 277 -0.30 -17.42 -45.93
CA PRO A 277 0.21 -16.14 -46.45
C PRO A 277 -0.76 -14.96 -46.26
N SER A 278 -0.19 -13.75 -46.25
CA SER A 278 -0.93 -12.48 -46.39
C SER A 278 -0.86 -11.99 -47.86
N PRO A 279 -1.86 -11.24 -48.33
CA PRO A 279 -2.12 -11.06 -49.75
C PRO A 279 -1.26 -9.99 -50.43
N ARG A 280 -1.09 -10.22 -51.73
CA ARG A 280 -0.43 -9.40 -52.75
C ARG A 280 -1.09 -8.02 -52.90
N CYS A 281 -0.28 -6.98 -53.04
CA CYS A 281 -0.58 -5.84 -53.91
C CYS A 281 0.53 -5.72 -54.96
N ALA A 282 0.09 -5.43 -56.18
CA ALA A 282 0.79 -5.58 -57.44
C ALA A 282 1.79 -4.44 -57.76
N ASP A 283 2.90 -4.85 -58.35
CA ASP A 283 3.45 -4.36 -59.62
C ASP A 283 3.66 -2.85 -59.84
N LEU A 284 4.93 -2.43 -59.80
CA LEU A 284 5.55 -1.59 -60.82
C LEU A 284 7.02 -2.01 -61.02
N GLY A 285 7.42 -2.11 -62.29
CA GLY A 285 8.60 -2.80 -62.80
C GLY A 285 9.98 -2.12 -62.61
N PRO A 286 11.02 -2.63 -63.32
CA PRO A 286 12.38 -2.70 -62.80
C PRO A 286 13.32 -1.60 -63.34
N GLY A 287 14.19 -1.11 -62.47
CA GLY A 287 15.28 -0.19 -62.81
C GLY A 287 16.62 -0.71 -62.28
N ARG A 288 17.53 -0.99 -63.21
CA ARG A 288 18.86 -1.59 -63.04
C ARG A 288 19.81 -0.67 -62.27
N GLY A 289 20.83 -1.27 -61.63
CA GLY A 289 22.12 -0.59 -61.44
C GLY A 289 22.84 -0.92 -60.13
N ARG A 290 23.86 -1.78 -60.21
CA ARG A 290 24.93 -1.87 -59.21
C ARG A 290 25.62 -0.50 -59.04
N PRO A 291 26.12 -0.17 -57.85
CA PRO A 291 27.34 0.63 -57.73
C PRO A 291 28.50 -0.22 -57.16
N PRO A 292 29.73 -0.05 -57.67
CA PRO A 292 30.93 -0.50 -56.99
C PRO A 292 31.56 0.60 -56.12
N ASP A 293 32.51 0.15 -55.32
CA ASP A 293 33.25 0.82 -54.26
C ASP A 293 34.12 2.03 -54.63
N ALA A 294 34.24 2.91 -53.63
CA ALA A 294 35.43 3.56 -53.05
C ALA A 294 36.56 4.21 -53.90
N LYS A 295 36.93 5.41 -53.40
CA LYS A 295 38.27 6.06 -53.25
C LYS A 295 38.60 7.28 -54.14
N THR A 296 39.28 8.22 -53.47
CA THR A 296 40.18 9.29 -53.97
C THR A 296 39.46 10.55 -54.50
N VAL A 297 39.81 11.81 -54.25
CA VAL A 297 41.12 12.50 -54.17
C VAL A 297 41.00 13.82 -53.38
N ALA A 298 42.10 14.25 -52.76
CA ALA A 298 42.28 15.52 -52.06
C ALA A 298 42.83 16.66 -52.95
N SER A 299 42.62 17.90 -52.48
CA SER A 299 43.54 19.06 -52.51
C SER A 299 43.45 20.17 -53.58
N ARG A 300 43.74 21.38 -53.06
CA ARG A 300 44.06 22.70 -53.69
C ARG A 300 42.85 23.50 -54.20
N TRP A 301 42.68 24.78 -53.86
CA TRP A 301 43.60 25.91 -54.10
C TRP A 301 43.50 27.04 -53.04
N ALA A 302 44.61 27.76 -52.88
CA ALA A 302 44.79 28.97 -52.08
C ALA A 302 44.80 30.22 -52.99
N GLY A 303 44.48 31.41 -52.43
CA GLY A 303 44.79 32.70 -53.07
C GLY A 303 43.98 33.92 -52.61
N ALA A 304 44.39 34.54 -51.48
CA ALA A 304 44.66 35.98 -51.21
C ALA A 304 44.05 37.14 -52.09
N PRO A 305 44.07 38.45 -51.67
CA PRO A 305 44.23 39.06 -50.33
C PRO A 305 43.48 40.43 -50.07
N ARG A 306 43.73 40.99 -48.85
CA ARG A 306 43.87 42.43 -48.46
C ARG A 306 42.66 43.31 -48.10
N SER A 307 42.63 43.71 -46.82
CA SER A 307 41.93 44.85 -46.19
C SER A 307 42.43 46.23 -46.66
N PRO A 308 41.72 47.35 -46.37
CA PRO A 308 42.09 48.14 -45.17
C PRO A 308 40.97 48.95 -44.43
N ARG A 309 41.21 49.17 -43.12
CA ARG A 309 40.96 50.36 -42.25
C ARG A 309 39.54 50.95 -42.01
N LEU A 310 39.03 50.73 -40.78
CA LEU A 310 38.40 51.60 -39.73
C LEU A 310 37.93 53.04 -40.09
N PRO A 311 36.87 53.62 -39.45
CA PRO A 311 36.81 53.84 -37.99
C PRO A 311 35.44 53.78 -37.26
N GLN A 312 35.53 53.94 -35.94
CA GLN A 312 34.50 53.96 -34.89
C GLN A 312 33.40 55.03 -35.09
N ALA A 313 32.15 54.71 -34.71
CA ALA A 313 31.36 55.38 -33.65
C ALA A 313 29.84 55.17 -33.79
N ALA A 314 29.18 55.15 -32.62
CA ALA A 314 27.77 55.45 -32.34
C ALA A 314 26.68 54.37 -32.53
N CYS A 315 26.09 54.00 -31.38
CA CYS A 315 24.67 53.89 -31.07
C CYS A 315 23.74 53.21 -32.10
N TYR A 316 23.04 52.15 -31.68
CA TYR A 316 21.64 52.24 -31.25
C TYR A 316 21.15 50.86 -30.80
N ALA A 317 20.34 50.91 -29.74
CA ALA A 317 19.65 49.79 -29.13
C ALA A 317 18.85 48.99 -30.16
N CYS A 318 19.18 47.71 -30.32
CA CYS A 318 18.32 46.73 -30.98
C CYS A 318 17.87 45.68 -29.94
N ARG A 319 17.04 46.14 -28.99
CA ARG A 319 16.16 45.26 -28.23
C ARG A 319 15.13 44.71 -29.21
N ARG A 320 15.31 43.46 -29.65
CA ARG A 320 14.21 42.70 -30.25
C ARG A 320 13.18 42.43 -29.15
N PRO A 321 11.91 42.79 -29.31
CA PRO A 321 10.87 42.41 -28.36
C PRO A 321 10.63 40.91 -28.54
N HIS A 322 11.07 40.11 -27.58
CA HIS A 322 10.51 38.77 -27.42
C HIS A 322 9.03 38.96 -27.09
N ARG A 323 8.19 38.43 -27.97
CA ARG A 323 6.74 38.33 -27.80
C ARG A 323 6.42 37.75 -26.42
N ASP A 324 5.99 38.64 -25.54
CA ASP A 324 5.40 38.36 -24.23
C ASP A 324 3.95 37.89 -24.43
N LEU A 325 3.78 36.77 -25.14
CA LEU A 325 2.48 36.12 -25.40
C LEU A 325 2.15 35.03 -24.36
N ALA A 326 2.99 34.82 -23.34
CA ALA A 326 2.78 33.81 -22.31
C ALA A 326 2.11 34.34 -21.02
N SER A 327 1.92 35.66 -20.89
CA SER A 327 1.56 36.29 -19.61
C SER A 327 0.12 36.79 -19.52
N ARG A 328 -0.70 36.64 -20.58
CA ARG A 328 -2.17 36.83 -20.53
C ARG A 328 -2.89 35.48 -20.41
N ARG A 329 -2.56 34.69 -19.39
CA ARG A 329 -3.58 33.80 -18.81
C ARG A 329 -4.61 34.73 -18.19
N LEU A 330 -5.71 34.94 -18.92
CA LEU A 330 -6.95 35.48 -18.38
C LEU A 330 -7.16 34.83 -17.01
N GLN A 331 -7.12 35.63 -15.95
CA GLN A 331 -7.69 35.26 -14.67
C GLN A 331 -9.20 35.13 -14.89
N VAL A 332 -9.60 34.03 -15.52
CA VAL A 332 -10.97 33.54 -15.42
C VAL A 332 -11.08 33.17 -13.96
N GLY A 333 -11.65 34.07 -13.15
CA GLY A 333 -12.01 33.74 -11.78
C GLY A 333 -12.79 32.44 -11.85
N THR A 334 -12.21 31.37 -11.31
CA THR A 334 -12.84 30.06 -11.32
C THR A 334 -14.07 30.18 -10.44
N MET A 335 -15.21 30.45 -11.07
CA MET A 335 -16.48 30.59 -10.38
C MET A 335 -16.80 29.25 -9.74
N THR A 336 -16.58 29.17 -8.43
CA THR A 336 -17.01 28.07 -7.59
C THR A 336 -18.53 28.01 -7.60
N LYS A 337 -19.11 26.85 -7.91
CA LYS A 337 -20.55 26.63 -7.82
C LYS A 337 -20.88 25.65 -6.69
N PRO A 338 -22.02 25.82 -6.01
CA PRO A 338 -22.54 24.74 -5.17
C PRO A 338 -22.85 23.52 -6.03
N GLY A 339 -22.47 22.35 -5.55
CA GLY A 339 -22.71 21.06 -6.19
C GLY A 339 -22.87 19.97 -5.15
N PHE A 340 -22.77 18.72 -5.59
CA PHE A 340 -22.90 17.56 -4.73
C PHE A 340 -22.00 16.43 -5.22
N TYR A 341 -21.75 15.47 -4.34
CA TYR A 341 -21.15 14.19 -4.71
C TYR A 341 -21.87 13.02 -4.07
N SER A 342 -21.76 11.86 -4.69
CA SER A 342 -22.17 10.57 -4.12
C SER A 342 -21.13 9.51 -4.44
N VAL A 343 -20.97 8.54 -3.55
CA VAL A 343 -20.10 7.38 -3.73
C VAL A 343 -20.94 6.20 -4.24
N VAL A 344 -20.42 5.50 -5.23
CA VAL A 344 -20.95 4.24 -5.74
C VAL A 344 -20.31 3.12 -4.95
N GLN A 345 -21.11 2.29 -4.31
CA GLN A 345 -20.66 1.19 -3.45
C GLN A 345 -21.13 -0.14 -4.02
N PHE A 346 -20.25 -1.14 -4.01
CA PHE A 346 -20.61 -2.52 -4.26
C PHE A 346 -20.93 -3.22 -2.93
N VAL A 347 -22.11 -3.83 -2.87
CA VAL A 347 -22.70 -4.51 -1.72
C VAL A 347 -23.05 -5.94 -2.16
N PRO A 348 -22.20 -6.93 -1.88
CA PRO A 348 -22.45 -8.31 -2.31
C PRO A 348 -23.66 -8.93 -1.60
N ASP A 349 -23.87 -8.56 -0.33
CA ASP A 349 -24.96 -9.01 0.54
C ASP A 349 -25.62 -7.79 1.20
N ILE A 350 -26.84 -7.46 0.72
CA ILE A 350 -27.60 -6.29 1.17
C ILE A 350 -28.01 -6.42 2.64
N GLU A 351 -28.25 -7.64 3.13
CA GLU A 351 -28.69 -7.87 4.51
C GLU A 351 -27.57 -7.58 5.51
N ARG A 352 -26.32 -7.85 5.12
CA ARG A 352 -25.14 -7.53 5.95
C ARG A 352 -24.75 -6.06 5.91
N GLY A 353 -25.10 -5.35 4.84
CA GLY A 353 -24.74 -3.95 4.64
C GLY A 353 -23.23 -3.70 4.51
N GLU A 354 -22.42 -4.74 4.31
CA GLU A 354 -20.99 -4.58 4.05
C GLU A 354 -20.78 -4.07 2.62
N ALA A 355 -20.06 -2.96 2.48
CA ALA A 355 -19.95 -2.25 1.22
C ALA A 355 -18.51 -1.83 0.93
N VAL A 356 -18.14 -1.80 -0.34
CA VAL A 356 -16.85 -1.28 -0.81
C VAL A 356 -17.06 -0.22 -1.87
N ASN A 357 -16.31 0.86 -1.81
CA ASN A 357 -16.45 1.94 -2.79
C ASN A 357 -15.86 1.48 -4.14
N VAL A 358 -16.61 1.71 -5.22
CA VAL A 358 -16.23 1.31 -6.58
C VAL A 358 -16.40 2.43 -7.62
N GLY A 359 -16.86 3.59 -7.20
CA GLY A 359 -16.97 4.78 -8.05
C GLY A 359 -17.40 6.02 -7.27
N VAL A 360 -17.36 7.17 -7.93
CA VAL A 360 -17.89 8.43 -7.43
C VAL A 360 -18.67 9.15 -8.52
N ILE A 361 -19.59 9.99 -8.07
CA ILE A 361 -20.42 10.87 -8.88
C ILE A 361 -20.21 12.28 -8.35
N VAL A 362 -19.99 13.24 -9.24
CA VAL A 362 -19.95 14.67 -8.90
C VAL A 362 -20.88 15.41 -9.85
N GLY A 363 -21.77 16.23 -9.31
CA GLY A 363 -22.72 17.01 -10.08
C GLY A 363 -22.82 18.43 -9.59
N ALA A 364 -23.14 19.35 -10.49
CA ALA A 364 -23.47 20.74 -10.14
C ALA A 364 -24.50 21.30 -11.13
N PRO A 365 -25.58 21.96 -10.64
CA PRO A 365 -26.58 22.58 -11.51
C PRO A 365 -25.93 23.55 -12.52
N GLY A 366 -26.28 23.36 -13.80
CA GLY A 366 -25.74 24.15 -14.91
C GLY A 366 -24.28 23.86 -15.30
N LEU A 367 -23.59 22.91 -14.65
CA LEU A 367 -22.30 22.38 -15.12
C LEU A 367 -22.41 20.93 -15.62
N GLY A 368 -23.43 20.19 -15.15
CA GLY A 368 -23.65 18.79 -15.50
C GLY A 368 -23.22 17.84 -14.39
N MET A 369 -23.09 16.56 -14.75
CA MET A 369 -22.68 15.49 -13.86
C MET A 369 -21.53 14.68 -14.48
N ARG A 370 -20.63 14.18 -13.64
CA ARG A 370 -19.55 13.28 -14.00
C ARG A 370 -19.58 12.06 -13.10
N VAL A 371 -19.32 10.91 -13.71
CA VAL A 371 -19.28 9.61 -13.03
C VAL A 371 -17.92 9.00 -13.33
N ARG A 372 -17.24 8.51 -12.30
CA ARG A 372 -15.99 7.77 -12.44
C ARG A 372 -16.08 6.47 -11.68
N MET A 373 -15.96 5.35 -12.40
CA MET A 373 -15.94 4.01 -11.84
C MET A 373 -14.51 3.46 -11.80
N ALA A 374 -14.23 2.57 -10.86
CA ALA A 374 -12.99 1.81 -10.87
C ALA A 374 -13.00 0.84 -12.04
N GLU A 375 -11.97 0.92 -12.88
CA GLU A 375 -11.79 0.04 -14.05
C GLU A 375 -11.59 -1.41 -13.62
N ARG A 376 -10.86 -1.61 -12.53
CA ARG A 376 -10.53 -2.94 -12.01
C ARG A 376 -11.20 -3.19 -10.66
N ASN A 377 -11.37 -4.48 -10.36
CA ASN A 377 -12.12 -4.95 -9.20
C ASN A 377 -11.23 -5.67 -8.16
N GLU A 378 -9.90 -5.54 -8.22
CA GLU A 378 -9.02 -6.29 -7.31
C GLU A 378 -9.28 -5.94 -5.84
N TYR A 379 -9.65 -4.69 -5.56
CA TYR A 379 -9.99 -4.26 -4.20
C TYR A 379 -11.27 -4.94 -3.68
N VAL A 380 -12.27 -5.14 -4.56
CA VAL A 380 -13.48 -5.90 -4.23
C VAL A 380 -13.12 -7.35 -3.89
N LYS A 381 -12.22 -7.95 -4.68
CA LYS A 381 -11.68 -9.30 -4.45
C LYS A 381 -10.93 -9.42 -3.14
N GLN A 382 -10.14 -8.41 -2.79
CA GLN A 382 -9.37 -8.39 -1.55
C GLN A 382 -10.28 -8.26 -0.32
N TRP A 383 -11.33 -7.44 -0.41
CA TRP A 383 -12.23 -7.18 0.70
C TRP A 383 -13.20 -8.32 0.97
N PHE A 384 -13.85 -8.85 -0.08
CA PHE A 384 -14.90 -9.86 0.06
C PHE A 384 -14.48 -11.28 -0.33
N GLY A 385 -13.32 -11.44 -0.95
CA GLY A 385 -12.86 -12.72 -1.51
C GLY A 385 -13.37 -12.97 -2.93
N ALA A 386 -12.73 -13.92 -3.62
CA ALA A 386 -13.04 -14.23 -5.03
C ALA A 386 -14.41 -14.90 -5.24
N GLU A 387 -15.00 -15.48 -4.21
CA GLU A 387 -16.30 -16.19 -4.30
C GLU A 387 -17.49 -15.25 -4.12
N ALA A 388 -17.29 -14.06 -3.55
CA ALA A 388 -18.36 -13.14 -3.20
C ALA A 388 -18.83 -12.25 -4.36
N TYR A 389 -18.13 -12.25 -5.49
CA TYR A 389 -18.49 -11.46 -6.66
C TYR A 389 -18.05 -12.12 -7.96
N ASP A 390 -18.79 -11.85 -9.02
CA ASP A 390 -18.42 -12.16 -10.40
C ASP A 390 -17.86 -10.89 -11.05
N GLU A 391 -16.59 -10.94 -11.46
CA GLU A 391 -15.88 -9.79 -12.03
C GLU A 391 -16.52 -9.28 -13.32
N THR A 392 -17.00 -10.19 -14.17
CA THR A 392 -17.64 -9.84 -15.44
C THR A 392 -18.99 -9.18 -15.18
N ARG A 393 -19.78 -9.77 -14.28
CA ARG A 393 -21.09 -9.22 -13.89
C ARG A 393 -20.98 -7.86 -13.24
N LEU A 394 -19.98 -7.65 -12.36
CA LEU A 394 -19.72 -6.36 -11.74
C LEU A 394 -19.29 -5.31 -12.77
N GLY A 395 -18.45 -5.69 -13.74
CA GLY A 395 -18.09 -4.81 -14.86
C GLY A 395 -19.32 -4.34 -15.64
N PHE A 396 -20.22 -5.26 -16.01
CA PHE A 396 -21.47 -4.91 -16.69
C PHE A 396 -22.38 -4.03 -15.84
N ALA A 397 -22.51 -4.33 -14.54
CA ALA A 397 -23.31 -3.51 -13.63
C ALA A 397 -22.78 -2.07 -13.54
N LYS A 398 -21.45 -1.88 -13.45
CA LYS A 398 -20.81 -0.56 -13.43
C LYS A 398 -21.10 0.23 -14.70
N SER A 399 -20.89 -0.38 -15.87
CA SER A 399 -21.15 0.26 -17.16
C SER A 399 -22.61 0.61 -17.34
N GLY A 400 -23.52 -0.31 -17.00
CA GLY A 400 -24.96 -0.08 -17.09
C GLY A 400 -25.45 1.05 -16.16
N LEU A 401 -24.93 1.10 -14.93
CA LEU A 401 -25.22 2.20 -13.99
C LEU A 401 -24.69 3.54 -14.51
N ALA A 402 -23.45 3.58 -15.01
CA ALA A 402 -22.86 4.78 -15.57
C ALA A 402 -23.62 5.31 -16.80
N GLU A 403 -24.16 4.42 -17.64
CA GLU A 403 -24.98 4.80 -18.79
C GLU A 403 -26.31 5.43 -18.35
N ARG A 404 -27.04 4.77 -17.43
CA ARG A 404 -28.31 5.31 -16.91
C ARG A 404 -28.15 6.66 -16.22
N LEU A 405 -27.03 6.88 -15.54
CA LEU A 405 -26.73 8.16 -14.89
C LEU A 405 -26.58 9.34 -15.87
N LYS A 406 -26.37 9.09 -17.17
CA LYS A 406 -26.33 10.16 -18.18
C LYS A 406 -27.69 10.84 -18.39
N ASP A 407 -28.78 10.11 -18.15
CA ASP A 407 -30.15 10.60 -18.33
C ASP A 407 -30.71 11.27 -17.05
N VAL A 408 -29.96 11.24 -15.95
CA VAL A 408 -30.36 11.84 -14.67
C VAL A 408 -29.99 13.32 -14.67
N GLU A 409 -30.95 14.18 -14.31
CA GLU A 409 -30.71 15.61 -14.15
C GLU A 409 -29.58 15.86 -13.13
N PRO A 410 -28.64 16.80 -13.37
CA PRO A 410 -27.51 17.07 -12.49
C PRO A 410 -27.92 17.86 -11.24
N SER A 411 -28.86 17.33 -10.45
CA SER A 411 -29.36 17.87 -9.19
C SER A 411 -29.31 16.80 -8.09
N ALA A 412 -29.14 17.24 -6.84
CA ALA A 412 -29.08 16.33 -5.70
C ALA A 412 -30.41 15.57 -5.51
N GLU A 413 -31.55 16.23 -5.77
CA GLU A 413 -32.88 15.65 -5.65
C GLU A 413 -33.14 14.57 -6.71
N ALA A 414 -32.76 14.83 -7.97
CA ALA A 414 -32.86 13.83 -9.04
C ALA A 414 -31.98 12.61 -8.74
N LEU A 415 -30.75 12.82 -8.28
CA LEU A 415 -29.87 11.70 -7.90
C LEU A 415 -30.41 10.93 -6.69
N ALA A 416 -31.03 11.60 -5.72
CA ALA A 416 -31.67 10.94 -4.57
C ALA A 416 -32.88 10.09 -4.99
N THR A 417 -33.67 10.58 -5.96
CA THR A 417 -34.80 9.84 -6.54
C THR A 417 -34.31 8.62 -7.32
N PHE A 418 -33.29 8.80 -8.17
CA PHE A 418 -32.65 7.72 -8.91
C PHE A 418 -32.11 6.63 -7.95
N ARG A 419 -31.40 7.03 -6.89
CA ARG A 419 -30.92 6.13 -5.84
C ARG A 419 -32.04 5.28 -5.23
N ALA A 420 -33.22 5.86 -5.01
CA ALA A 420 -34.35 5.13 -4.40
C ALA A 420 -34.96 4.08 -5.34
N GLN A 421 -34.75 4.22 -6.66
CA GLN A 421 -35.25 3.30 -7.68
C GLN A 421 -34.25 2.18 -8.02
N GLU A 422 -32.96 2.42 -7.77
CA GLU A 422 -31.91 1.45 -8.07
C GLU A 422 -31.93 0.28 -7.07
N ALA A 423 -32.32 -0.89 -7.58
CA ALA A 423 -32.26 -2.16 -6.86
C ALA A 423 -31.12 -3.01 -7.44
N GLY A 424 -30.07 -3.26 -6.65
CA GLY A 424 -28.96 -4.09 -7.09
C GLY A 424 -27.80 -4.12 -6.10
N GLN A 425 -26.72 -4.79 -6.53
CA GLN A 425 -25.47 -4.86 -5.77
C GLN A 425 -24.67 -3.55 -5.83
N LEU A 426 -25.00 -2.63 -6.75
CA LEU A 426 -24.43 -1.29 -6.75
C LEU A 426 -25.41 -0.34 -6.08
N GLN A 427 -24.98 0.27 -4.98
CA GLN A 427 -25.76 1.24 -4.23
C GLN A 427 -25.08 2.61 -4.27
N LEU A 428 -25.90 3.66 -4.30
CA LEU A 428 -25.42 5.03 -4.18
C LEU A 428 -25.57 5.50 -2.73
N THR A 429 -24.57 6.21 -2.22
CA THR A 429 -24.74 6.95 -0.97
C THR A 429 -25.70 8.15 -1.16
N PRO A 430 -26.33 8.68 -0.10
CA PRO A 430 -27.06 9.94 -0.22
C PRO A 430 -26.15 11.05 -0.78
N PRO A 431 -26.65 11.93 -1.67
CA PRO A 431 -25.87 13.03 -2.22
C PRO A 431 -25.45 13.99 -1.11
N ARG A 432 -24.16 14.34 -1.08
CA ARG A 432 -23.56 15.24 -0.08
C ARG A 432 -23.19 16.56 -0.74
N PRO A 433 -23.50 17.71 -0.12
CA PRO A 433 -23.18 19.01 -0.70
C PRO A 433 -21.67 19.24 -0.75
N MET A 434 -21.19 19.89 -1.81
CA MET A 434 -19.80 20.34 -1.94
C MET A 434 -19.70 21.61 -2.80
N VAL A 435 -18.51 22.20 -2.85
CA VAL A 435 -18.20 23.29 -3.79
C VAL A 435 -17.44 22.71 -4.96
N VAL A 436 -17.90 22.97 -6.19
CA VAL A 436 -17.31 22.46 -7.43
C VAL A 436 -16.65 23.62 -8.18
N LYS A 437 -15.35 23.50 -8.45
CA LYS A 437 -14.61 24.43 -9.32
C LYS A 437 -14.59 23.94 -10.77
N ASN A 438 -14.25 22.67 -10.95
CA ASN A 438 -14.19 21.98 -12.23
C ASN A 438 -14.66 20.54 -12.01
N LEU A 439 -15.71 20.11 -12.73
CA LEU A 439 -16.29 18.78 -12.53
C LEU A 439 -15.29 17.64 -12.78
N ASP A 440 -14.45 17.77 -13.80
CA ASP A 440 -13.51 16.73 -14.21
C ASP A 440 -12.37 16.60 -13.18
N ASP A 441 -11.86 17.72 -12.67
CA ASP A 441 -10.83 17.70 -11.62
C ASP A 441 -11.39 17.16 -10.29
N GLU A 442 -12.61 17.58 -9.90
CA GLU A 442 -13.23 17.19 -8.64
C GLU A 442 -13.63 15.71 -8.62
N VAL A 443 -14.15 15.17 -9.73
CA VAL A 443 -14.47 13.73 -9.82
C VAL A 443 -13.20 12.88 -9.74
N ILE A 444 -12.09 13.32 -10.33
CA ILE A 444 -10.79 12.65 -10.22
C ILE A 444 -10.28 12.70 -8.78
N ALA A 445 -10.29 13.88 -8.17
CA ALA A 445 -9.81 14.07 -6.80
C ALA A 445 -10.60 13.22 -5.79
N LEU A 446 -11.93 13.22 -5.89
CA LEU A 446 -12.80 12.40 -5.04
C LEU A 446 -12.65 10.91 -5.31
N PHE A 447 -12.53 10.50 -6.56
CA PHE A 447 -12.32 9.11 -6.93
C PHE A 447 -11.04 8.56 -6.29
N LEU A 448 -9.93 9.31 -6.46
CA LEU A 448 -8.66 8.94 -5.85
C LEU A 448 -8.81 8.86 -4.33
N ARG A 449 -9.45 9.84 -3.68
CA ARG A 449 -9.58 9.86 -2.22
C ARG A 449 -10.48 8.76 -1.65
N LEU A 450 -11.57 8.40 -2.33
CA LEU A 450 -12.65 7.59 -1.75
C LEU A 450 -12.74 6.17 -2.33
N VAL A 451 -12.19 5.92 -3.52
CA VAL A 451 -12.34 4.64 -4.23
C VAL A 451 -10.99 3.98 -4.47
N SER A 452 -9.98 4.72 -4.91
CA SER A 452 -8.67 4.14 -5.22
C SER A 452 -7.98 3.62 -3.97
N ASP A 453 -7.53 2.37 -4.03
CA ASP A 453 -6.63 1.78 -3.04
C ASP A 453 -5.43 2.74 -2.80
N PRO A 454 -5.08 3.08 -1.55
CA PRO A 454 -3.88 3.86 -1.25
C PRO A 454 -2.63 3.38 -1.99
N GLU A 455 -2.47 2.07 -2.22
CA GLU A 455 -1.37 1.49 -2.98
C GLU A 455 -1.48 1.77 -4.49
N VAL A 456 -2.69 1.78 -5.05
CA VAL A 456 -2.91 2.18 -6.45
C VAL A 456 -2.71 3.69 -6.61
N GLN A 457 -3.13 4.51 -5.64
CA GLN A 457 -2.81 5.94 -5.62
C GLN A 457 -1.30 6.19 -5.53
N ARG A 458 -0.57 5.35 -4.79
CA ARG A 458 0.91 5.37 -4.74
C ARG A 458 1.53 4.99 -6.08
N ARG A 459 0.96 4.01 -6.79
CA ARG A 459 1.47 3.55 -8.09
C ARG A 459 1.16 4.50 -9.25
N GLU A 460 -0.04 5.06 -9.32
CA GLU A 460 -0.47 5.97 -10.39
C GLU A 460 0.21 7.34 -10.32
N ARG A 461 0.72 7.72 -9.14
CA ARG A 461 1.45 8.98 -8.95
C ARG A 461 2.96 8.85 -9.10
N ARG A 462 3.50 7.65 -9.32
CA ARG A 462 4.93 7.50 -9.58
C ARG A 462 5.22 7.88 -11.02
N THR A 463 6.27 8.66 -11.23
CA THR A 463 6.78 8.87 -12.57
C THR A 463 7.17 7.52 -13.17
N PRO A 464 6.88 7.30 -14.47
CA PRO A 464 7.26 6.05 -15.11
C PRO A 464 8.78 5.87 -15.03
N LYS A 465 9.22 4.62 -14.80
CA LYS A 465 10.65 4.33 -14.79
C LYS A 465 11.23 4.60 -16.18
N PRO A 466 12.33 5.36 -16.31
CA PRO A 466 13.03 5.50 -17.59
C PRO A 466 13.40 4.13 -18.17
N ASP A 467 13.10 3.89 -19.46
CA ASP A 467 13.44 2.62 -20.11
C ASP A 467 14.90 2.60 -20.60
N LEU A 468 15.76 1.97 -19.80
CA LEU A 468 17.19 1.85 -20.12
C LEU A 468 17.48 0.75 -21.18
N ARG A 469 16.49 -0.01 -21.66
CA ARG A 469 16.71 -1.09 -22.64
C ARG A 469 17.29 -0.60 -23.95
N ARG A 470 16.91 0.60 -24.40
CA ARG A 470 17.45 1.20 -25.63
C ARG A 470 18.95 1.51 -25.46
N MET A 471 19.31 2.15 -24.35
CA MET A 471 20.70 2.47 -24.02
C MET A 471 21.55 1.21 -23.88
N VAL A 472 21.09 0.21 -23.11
CA VAL A 472 21.81 -1.06 -22.93
C VAL A 472 22.03 -1.78 -24.27
N ARG A 473 21.04 -1.78 -25.18
CA ARG A 473 21.20 -2.34 -26.53
C ARG A 473 22.25 -1.58 -27.36
N GLN A 474 22.27 -0.25 -27.28
CA GLN A 474 23.26 0.58 -27.97
C GLN A 474 24.68 0.32 -27.45
N LEU A 475 24.87 0.29 -26.12
CA LEU A 475 26.16 -0.01 -25.49
C LEU A 475 26.68 -1.39 -25.90
N LYS A 476 25.80 -2.41 -25.91
CA LYS A 476 26.15 -3.76 -26.40
C LYS A 476 26.54 -3.77 -27.88
N ALA A 477 25.82 -3.05 -28.73
CA ALA A 477 26.14 -2.97 -30.16
C ALA A 477 27.52 -2.34 -30.44
N LYS A 478 27.98 -1.47 -29.53
CA LYS A 478 29.31 -0.85 -29.58
C LYS A 478 30.39 -1.63 -28.82
N ASN A 479 30.08 -2.83 -28.31
CA ASN A 479 30.97 -3.66 -27.48
C ASN A 479 31.51 -2.95 -26.22
N VAL A 480 30.72 -2.05 -25.64
CA VAL A 480 31.06 -1.41 -24.37
C VAL A 480 30.95 -2.45 -23.24
N PRO A 481 31.95 -2.61 -22.36
CA PRO A 481 31.95 -3.63 -21.32
C PRO A 481 30.97 -3.25 -20.21
N ILE A 482 29.75 -3.79 -20.31
CA ILE A 482 28.70 -3.63 -19.30
C ILE A 482 28.22 -4.99 -18.78
N GLU A 483 27.88 -5.03 -17.50
CA GLU A 483 27.27 -6.18 -16.85
C GLU A 483 25.74 -5.98 -16.77
N PRO A 484 24.93 -6.69 -17.57
CA PRO A 484 23.48 -6.53 -17.54
C PRO A 484 22.88 -7.20 -16.29
N ARG A 485 22.02 -6.47 -15.56
CA ARG A 485 21.33 -6.95 -14.35
C ARG A 485 22.25 -7.64 -13.34
N PRO A 486 23.29 -6.95 -12.85
CA PRO A 486 24.19 -7.51 -11.87
C PRO A 486 23.43 -7.87 -10.59
N PRO A 487 23.72 -9.01 -9.95
CA PRO A 487 23.27 -9.24 -8.58
C PRO A 487 23.98 -8.24 -7.67
N VAL A 488 23.22 -7.41 -6.97
CA VAL A 488 23.74 -6.47 -5.98
C VAL A 488 23.01 -6.73 -4.68
N THR A 489 23.76 -6.87 -3.60
CA THR A 489 23.21 -6.94 -2.24
C THR A 489 23.64 -5.68 -1.50
N VAL A 490 22.72 -5.00 -0.83
CA VAL A 490 23.03 -3.85 0.00
C VAL A 490 23.68 -4.35 1.29
N PRO A 491 24.94 -3.98 1.57
CA PRO A 491 25.64 -4.44 2.77
C PRO A 491 24.91 -4.03 4.05
N ILE A 492 25.05 -4.82 5.12
CA ILE A 492 24.39 -4.65 6.43
C ILE A 492 22.88 -4.95 6.41
N LEU A 493 22.16 -4.52 5.38
CA LEU A 493 20.72 -4.79 5.25
C LEU A 493 20.44 -6.19 4.70
N ASP A 494 21.43 -6.82 4.02
CA ASP A 494 21.28 -8.08 3.29
C ASP A 494 20.11 -8.07 2.29
N GLU A 495 19.76 -6.87 1.81
CA GLU A 495 18.66 -6.66 0.87
C GLU A 495 19.16 -6.74 -0.59
N PRO A 496 18.47 -7.49 -1.46
CA PRO A 496 18.81 -7.49 -2.88
C PRO A 496 18.40 -6.16 -3.55
N LEU A 497 19.35 -5.53 -4.25
CA LEU A 497 19.12 -4.36 -5.08
C LEU A 497 19.07 -4.77 -6.55
N THR A 498 17.89 -4.69 -7.17
CA THR A 498 17.76 -4.92 -8.62
C THR A 498 18.31 -3.74 -9.41
N ALA A 499 19.52 -3.87 -9.95
CA ALA A 499 20.11 -2.92 -10.87
C ALA A 499 19.80 -3.29 -12.33
N ASP A 500 19.77 -2.29 -13.22
CA ASP A 500 19.51 -2.50 -14.64
C ASP A 500 20.78 -2.96 -15.37
N PHE A 501 21.92 -2.36 -15.04
CA PHE A 501 23.25 -2.77 -15.47
C PHE A 501 24.32 -2.17 -14.56
N ALA A 502 25.57 -2.62 -14.72
CA ALA A 502 26.74 -1.96 -14.16
C ALA A 502 27.86 -1.82 -15.20
N PHE A 503 28.79 -0.90 -14.96
CA PHE A 503 30.02 -0.74 -15.74
C PHE A 503 31.19 -0.34 -14.82
N GLN A 504 32.43 -0.49 -15.27
CA GLN A 504 33.62 -0.17 -14.48
C GLN A 504 34.47 0.92 -15.14
N ASN A 505 34.91 1.90 -14.35
CA ASN A 505 35.89 2.91 -14.75
C ASN A 505 36.95 3.11 -13.64
N GLY A 506 37.38 2.00 -13.04
CA GLY A 506 38.15 1.95 -11.79
C GLY A 506 37.29 1.86 -10.52
N VAL A 507 36.02 2.26 -10.61
CA VAL A 507 34.96 2.00 -9.62
C VAL A 507 33.79 1.31 -10.35
N ARG A 508 33.11 0.36 -9.70
CA ARG A 508 31.91 -0.28 -10.25
C ARG A 508 30.70 0.64 -10.10
N ASN A 509 30.17 1.10 -11.21
CA ASN A 509 29.00 1.98 -11.29
C ASN A 509 27.74 1.12 -11.44
N ILE A 510 26.90 1.08 -10.41
CA ILE A 510 25.64 0.33 -10.42
C ILE A 510 24.54 1.28 -10.86
N VAL A 511 23.89 1.00 -12.00
CA VAL A 511 22.87 1.89 -12.58
C VAL A 511 21.48 1.31 -12.38
N LYS A 512 20.58 2.12 -11.84
CA LYS A 512 19.19 1.73 -11.55
C LYS A 512 18.20 2.79 -12.02
N ALA A 513 17.25 2.41 -12.87
CA ALA A 513 16.09 3.21 -13.19
C ALA A 513 15.07 3.17 -12.04
N VAL A 514 14.65 4.35 -11.60
CA VAL A 514 13.67 4.54 -10.54
C VAL A 514 12.56 5.46 -11.02
N GLY A 515 11.34 5.18 -10.57
CA GLY A 515 10.18 6.04 -10.78
C GLY A 515 9.82 6.56 -9.41
N LEU A 516 10.02 7.85 -9.19
CA LEU A 516 9.78 8.48 -7.90
C LEU A 516 8.33 8.95 -7.82
N SER A 517 7.77 9.01 -6.62
CA SER A 517 6.46 9.61 -6.40
C SER A 517 6.44 11.07 -6.89
N GLY A 518 5.36 11.51 -7.54
CA GLY A 518 5.13 12.92 -7.85
C GLY A 518 4.76 13.76 -6.61
N ARG A 519 4.55 13.14 -5.43
CA ARG A 519 4.39 13.86 -4.17
C ARG A 519 5.75 14.11 -3.54
N GLN A 520 6.08 15.38 -3.32
CA GLN A 520 7.38 15.82 -2.82
C GLN A 520 7.87 15.07 -1.57
N GLU A 521 7.04 14.90 -0.54
CA GLU A 521 7.43 14.22 0.71
C GLU A 521 7.81 12.76 0.46
N THR A 522 6.92 12.00 -0.21
CA THR A 522 7.17 10.60 -0.55
C THR A 522 8.37 10.43 -1.49
N ALA A 523 8.57 11.35 -2.43
CA ALA A 523 9.72 11.32 -3.33
C ALA A 523 11.05 11.48 -2.58
N LEU A 524 11.08 12.36 -1.58
CA LEU A 524 12.25 12.56 -0.72
C LEU A 524 12.51 11.37 0.20
N GLU A 525 11.46 10.73 0.72
CA GLU A 525 11.58 9.47 1.47
C GLU A 525 12.16 8.36 0.58
N GLU A 526 11.64 8.18 -0.63
CA GLU A 526 12.15 7.21 -1.61
C GLU A 526 13.61 7.52 -2.00
N ALA A 527 13.94 8.79 -2.22
CA ALA A 527 15.32 9.21 -2.48
C ALA A 527 16.23 8.96 -1.28
N SER A 528 15.76 9.18 -0.06
CA SER A 528 16.50 8.90 1.19
C SER A 528 16.78 7.41 1.39
N ASP A 529 15.83 6.54 1.04
CA ASP A 529 16.04 5.09 1.04
C ASP A 529 17.16 4.71 0.05
N TYR A 530 17.10 5.21 -1.18
CA TYR A 530 18.18 4.96 -2.16
C TYR A 530 19.52 5.59 -1.77
N GLY A 531 19.51 6.79 -1.19
CA GLY A 531 20.70 7.45 -0.66
C GLY A 531 21.37 6.58 0.39
N SER A 532 20.61 6.10 1.38
CA SER A 532 21.10 5.20 2.42
C SER A 532 21.71 3.91 1.84
N LYS A 533 21.03 3.30 0.85
CA LYS A 533 21.53 2.10 0.15
C LYS A 533 22.81 2.37 -0.61
N GLY A 534 22.90 3.49 -1.34
CA GLY A 534 24.10 3.88 -2.07
C GLY A 534 25.28 4.18 -1.15
N LEU A 535 25.03 4.82 -0.01
CA LEU A 535 26.05 5.07 1.01
C LEU A 535 26.62 3.76 1.58
N LEU A 536 25.76 2.78 1.86
CA LEU A 536 26.18 1.46 2.34
C LEU A 536 27.02 0.72 1.28
N ILE A 537 26.60 0.75 0.02
CA ILE A 537 27.35 0.18 -1.11
C ILE A 537 28.74 0.84 -1.24
N ALA A 538 28.83 2.15 -1.07
CA ALA A 538 30.09 2.88 -1.17
C ALA A 538 31.04 2.61 0.01
N LYS A 539 30.50 2.49 1.23
CA LYS A 539 31.27 2.25 2.46
C LYS A 539 31.77 0.82 2.63
N HIS A 540 31.09 -0.15 2.02
CA HIS A 540 31.40 -1.57 2.16
C HIS A 540 31.73 -2.18 0.79
N PRO A 541 32.99 -2.03 0.30
CA PRO A 541 33.42 -2.61 -0.96
C PRO A 541 33.14 -4.11 -1.01
N ASP A 542 32.64 -4.57 -2.15
CA ASP A 542 32.42 -5.99 -2.39
C ASP A 542 33.78 -6.71 -2.46
N PRO A 543 33.99 -7.86 -1.77
CA PRO A 543 35.27 -8.57 -1.82
C PRO A 543 35.71 -9.00 -3.21
N THR A 544 34.75 -9.22 -4.12
CA THR A 544 34.98 -9.65 -5.49
C THR A 544 34.93 -8.49 -6.48
N ALA A 545 33.99 -7.57 -6.31
CA ALA A 545 33.73 -6.50 -7.26
C ALA A 545 34.40 -5.16 -6.90
N GLY A 546 34.98 -5.04 -5.70
CA GLY A 546 35.70 -3.87 -5.23
C GLY A 546 34.78 -2.70 -4.87
N LYS A 547 35.32 -1.48 -4.98
CA LYS A 547 34.59 -0.23 -4.68
C LYS A 547 33.45 -0.07 -5.68
N SER A 548 32.26 0.24 -5.15
CA SER A 548 31.05 0.43 -5.96
C SER A 548 30.37 1.75 -5.62
N LYS A 549 29.65 2.33 -6.58
CA LYS A 549 28.78 3.50 -6.36
C LYS A 549 27.44 3.31 -7.07
N LEU A 550 26.39 3.89 -6.51
CA LEU A 550 25.03 3.85 -7.06
C LEU A 550 24.77 5.08 -7.95
N ILE A 551 24.19 4.85 -9.12
CA ILE A 551 23.68 5.87 -10.02
C ILE A 551 22.19 5.60 -10.24
N LEU A 552 21.36 6.60 -9.95
CA LEU A 552 19.93 6.53 -10.20
C LEU A 552 19.59 7.26 -11.50
N VAL A 553 18.75 6.64 -12.33
CA VAL A 553 18.12 7.33 -13.46
C VAL A 553 16.65 7.54 -13.13
N ALA A 554 16.19 8.78 -13.08
CA ALA A 554 14.81 9.12 -12.76
C ALA A 554 14.22 10.10 -13.77
N ASP A 555 12.90 10.04 -13.90
CA ASP A 555 12.11 11.04 -14.61
C ASP A 555 11.41 11.92 -13.57
N ILE A 556 11.76 13.21 -13.49
CA ILE A 556 11.22 14.15 -12.48
C ILE A 556 10.88 15.47 -13.18
N ASP A 557 9.59 15.66 -13.48
CA ASP A 557 9.12 16.87 -14.17
C ASP A 557 9.20 18.15 -13.29
N ASP A 558 9.12 18.00 -11.96
CA ASP A 558 9.16 19.13 -11.03
C ASP A 558 10.61 19.52 -10.69
N ARG A 559 11.07 20.64 -11.25
CA ARG A 559 12.42 21.17 -11.07
C ARG A 559 12.77 21.47 -9.59
N GLN A 560 11.82 21.91 -8.78
CA GLN A 560 12.10 22.16 -7.36
C GLN A 560 12.27 20.86 -6.58
N LEU A 561 11.49 19.83 -6.93
CA LEU A 561 11.65 18.50 -6.37
C LEU A 561 12.99 17.89 -6.80
N LEU A 562 13.34 17.99 -8.08
CA LEU A 562 14.60 17.53 -8.64
C LEU A 562 15.80 18.09 -7.86
N GLU A 563 15.88 19.42 -7.68
CA GLU A 563 16.98 20.07 -6.95
C GLU A 563 17.09 19.62 -5.47
N ARG A 564 15.99 19.17 -4.87
CA ARG A 564 15.99 18.65 -3.50
C ARG A 564 16.40 17.19 -3.44
N VAL A 565 15.93 16.39 -4.39
CA VAL A 565 16.31 14.98 -4.53
C VAL A 565 17.79 14.86 -4.87
N GLU A 566 18.29 15.68 -5.80
CA GLU A 566 19.71 15.73 -6.19
C GLU A 566 20.60 16.04 -4.99
N ARG A 567 20.35 17.15 -4.28
CA ARG A 567 21.10 17.51 -3.06
C ARG A 567 21.10 16.38 -2.02
N LEU A 568 19.94 15.78 -1.79
CA LEU A 568 19.80 14.70 -0.82
C LEU A 568 20.61 13.45 -1.23
N LEU A 569 20.63 13.11 -2.51
CA LEU A 569 21.37 11.95 -3.03
C LEU A 569 22.89 12.22 -3.05
N ASP A 570 23.29 13.44 -3.39
CA ASP A 570 24.69 13.88 -3.38
C ASP A 570 25.30 13.79 -1.97
N ASP A 571 24.54 14.16 -0.93
CA ASP A 571 24.96 14.01 0.48
C ASP A 571 25.27 12.54 0.85
N HIS A 572 24.71 11.58 0.12
CA HIS A 572 24.93 10.15 0.30
C HIS A 572 25.91 9.53 -0.72
N GLY A 573 26.50 10.35 -1.61
CA GLY A 573 27.39 9.88 -2.67
C GLY A 573 26.68 9.10 -3.77
N VAL A 574 25.37 9.34 -3.97
CA VAL A 574 24.56 8.74 -5.04
C VAL A 574 24.35 9.76 -6.15
N ARG A 575 24.77 9.42 -7.37
CA ARG A 575 24.55 10.31 -8.52
C ARG A 575 23.14 10.15 -9.06
N LEU A 576 22.44 11.26 -9.27
CA LEU A 576 21.20 11.31 -10.05
C LEU A 576 21.51 11.63 -11.52
N VAL A 577 20.81 10.98 -12.44
CA VAL A 577 20.82 11.27 -13.87
C VAL A 577 19.37 11.43 -14.31
N GLU A 578 19.03 12.57 -14.91
CA GLU A 578 17.68 12.79 -15.42
C GLU A 578 17.43 11.99 -16.70
N ALA A 579 16.16 11.64 -16.95
CA ALA A 579 15.76 10.94 -18.16
C ALA A 579 16.17 11.67 -19.45
N ASP A 580 16.12 13.01 -19.45
CA ASP A 580 16.52 13.86 -20.57
C ASP A 580 18.04 13.89 -20.80
N GLU A 581 18.83 13.56 -19.77
CA GLU A 581 20.30 13.48 -19.86
C GLU A 581 20.81 12.11 -20.34
N LEU A 582 19.90 11.14 -20.54
CA LEU A 582 20.26 9.79 -20.98
C LEU A 582 21.17 9.73 -22.21
N PRO A 583 21.00 10.56 -23.26
CA PRO A 583 21.94 10.56 -24.40
C PRO A 583 23.36 10.95 -24.00
N SER A 584 23.51 11.96 -23.14
CA SER A 584 24.81 12.42 -22.63
C SER A 584 25.44 11.36 -21.73
N PHE A 585 24.65 10.79 -20.80
CA PHE A 585 25.07 9.71 -19.93
C PHE A 585 25.48 8.45 -20.72
N THR A 586 24.77 8.13 -21.81
CA THR A 586 25.16 7.02 -22.70
C THR A 586 26.55 7.25 -23.29
N ALA A 587 26.84 8.46 -23.79
CA ALA A 587 28.14 8.81 -24.36
C ALA A 587 29.26 8.79 -23.30
N GLU A 588 28.95 9.16 -22.06
CA GLU A 588 29.85 9.03 -20.92
C GLU A 588 30.21 7.57 -20.65
N VAL A 589 29.21 6.68 -20.54
CA VAL A 589 29.43 5.24 -20.32
C VAL A 589 30.23 4.63 -21.47
N GLU A 590 29.97 5.02 -22.71
CA GLU A 590 30.74 4.56 -23.89
C GLU A 590 32.22 4.93 -23.79
N ARG A 591 32.56 6.08 -23.19
CA ARG A 591 33.94 6.57 -23.08
C ARG A 591 34.68 5.98 -21.88
N GLU A 592 33.99 5.78 -20.77
CA GLU A 592 34.61 5.49 -19.48
C GLU A 592 34.56 4.02 -19.08
N ALA A 593 33.66 3.23 -19.66
CA ALA A 593 33.58 1.81 -19.34
C ALA A 593 34.78 1.03 -19.94
N HIS A 594 35.52 0.35 -19.07
CA HIS A 594 36.73 -0.42 -19.39
C HIS A 594 36.67 -1.83 -18.83
#